data_AF-I4HD38-F1
#
_entry.id   AF-I4HD38-F1
#
_cell.length_a   1.000
_cell.length_b   1.000
_cell.length_c   1.000
_cell.angle_alpha   90.00
_cell.angle_beta   90.00
_cell.angle_gamma   90.00
#
_symmetry.space_group_name_H-M   'P 1'
#
loop_
_entity.id
_entity.type
_entity.pdbx_description
1 polymer ?
#
loop_
_entity_poly.entity_id
_entity_poly.type
_entity_poly.pdbx_seq_one_letter_code
_entity_poly.pdbx_strand_id
1 'polypeptide(L)' 'MFLAIPSFTYDTFFSLDFTQLMMRENHLKLIIFSPSQEVILRWIN' A
#
# COMPACT_ATOMS: atom_id res chain seq x y z
N MET A 1 -4.13 8.70 9.83
CA MET A 1 -3.80 7.28 10.12
C MET A 1 -3.31 6.65 8.84
N PHE A 2 -2.30 5.78 8.89
CA PHE A 2 -1.74 5.11 7.72
C PHE A 2 -1.90 3.59 7.87
N LEU A 3 -2.18 2.90 6.77
CA LEU A 3 -2.15 1.44 6.71
C LEU A 3 -0.78 0.99 6.17
N ALA A 4 -0.01 0.29 7.01
CA ALA A 4 1.26 -0.27 6.60
C ALA A 4 1.06 -1.64 5.94
N ILE A 5 1.61 -1.81 4.74
CA ILE A 5 1.51 -3.05 3.96
C ILE A 5 2.87 -3.46 3.36
N PRO A 6 3.14 -4.76 3.20
CA PRO A 6 4.32 -5.23 2.48
C PRO A 6 4.31 -4.84 1.00
N SER A 7 5.49 -4.67 0.40
CA SER A 7 5.64 -4.40 -1.04
C SER A 7 4.95 -5.43 -1.93
N PHE A 8 5.12 -6.72 -1.65
CA PHE A 8 4.49 -7.78 -2.44
C PHE A 8 2.96 -7.72 -2.40
N THR A 9 2.37 -7.28 -1.27
CA THR A 9 0.91 -7.09 -1.16
C THR A 9 0.45 -5.90 -1.99
N TYR A 10 1.26 -4.85 -2.06
CA TYR A 10 0.97 -3.71 -2.92
C TYR A 10 1.00 -4.10 -4.41
N ASP A 11 2.03 -4.82 -4.82
CA ASP A 11 2.25 -5.18 -6.23
C ASP A 11 1.23 -6.21 -6.75
N THR A 12 0.59 -6.97 -5.86
CA THR A 12 -0.39 -8.02 -6.23
C THR A 12 -1.83 -7.64 -5.93
N PHE A 13 -2.18 -7.33 -4.69
CA PHE A 13 -3.56 -7.09 -4.27
C PHE A 13 -4.00 -5.65 -4.49
N PHE A 14 -3.15 -4.67 -4.18
CA PHE A 14 -3.47 -3.23 -4.35
C PHE A 14 -3.19 -2.70 -5.77
N SER A 15 -2.66 -3.53 -6.67
CA SER A 15 -2.55 -3.23 -8.09
C SER A 15 -3.83 -3.54 -8.88
N LEU A 16 -4.80 -4.23 -8.26
CA LEU A 16 -6.10 -4.55 -8.88
C LEU A 16 -6.99 -3.30 -8.99
N ASP A 17 -7.77 -3.21 -10.06
CA ASP A 17 -8.63 -2.04 -10.33
C ASP A 17 -9.61 -1.75 -9.18
N PHE A 18 -10.20 -2.81 -8.61
CA PHE A 18 -11.14 -2.68 -7.48
C PHE A 18 -10.48 -2.08 -6.24
N THR A 19 -9.30 -2.56 -5.86
CA THR A 19 -8.62 -2.10 -4.65
C THR A 19 -8.06 -0.69 -4.84
N GLN A 20 -7.58 -0.34 -6.04
CA GLN A 20 -7.22 1.03 -6.38
C GLN A 20 -8.42 2.00 -6.35
N LEU A 21 -9.59 1.55 -6.82
CA LEU A 21 -10.82 2.34 -6.71
C LEU A 21 -11.16 2.59 -5.23
N MET A 22 -11.19 1.53 -4.41
CA MET A 22 -11.49 1.65 -2.99
C MET A 22 -10.47 2.53 -2.24
N MET A 23 -9.18 2.46 -2.60
CA MET A 23 -8.16 3.35 -2.04
C MET A 23 -8.44 4.83 -2.32
N ARG A 24 -8.84 5.15 -3.56
CA ARG A 24 -9.14 6.52 -3.98
C ARG A 24 -10.40 7.06 -3.29
N GLU A 25 -11.49 6.30 -3.31
CA GLU A 25 -12.77 6.69 -2.72
C GLU A 25 -12.69 6.91 -1.20
N ASN A 26 -11.84 6.14 -0.51
CA ASN A 26 -11.70 6.22 0.94
C ASN A 26 -10.49 7.05 1.41
N HIS A 27 -9.78 7.71 0.48
CA HIS A 27 -8.56 8.47 0.76
C HIS A 27 -7.56 7.70 1.65
N LEU A 28 -7.37 6.42 1.34
CA LEU A 28 -6.53 5.53 2.14
C LEU A 28 -5.06 5.91 1.98
N LYS A 29 -4.44 6.28 3.11
CA LYS A 29 -3.01 6.54 3.18
C LYS A 29 -2.25 5.25 3.46
N LEU A 30 -1.27 4.93 2.62
CA LEU A 30 -0.49 3.69 2.73
C LEU A 30 0.97 3.96 3.07
N ILE A 31 1.55 3.04 3.81
CA ILE A 31 3.01 2.89 3.97
C ILE A 31 3.39 1.55 3.36
N ILE A 32 4.26 1.57 2.38
CA ILE A 32 4.77 0.34 1.76
C ILE A 32 6.14 0.06 2.36
N PHE A 33 6.31 -1.12 2.95
CA PHE A 33 7.58 -1.55 3.53
C PHE A 33 8.08 -2.85 2.91
N SER A 34 9.40 -3.07 2.97
CA SER A 34 10.03 -4.34 2.60
C SER A 34 10.24 -5.18 3.85
N PRO A 35 9.56 -6.33 4.01
CA PRO A 35 9.79 -7.20 5.17
C PRO A 35 11.21 -7.79 5.20
N SER A 36 11.82 -8.03 4.04
CA SER A 36 13.14 -8.66 3.95
C SER A 36 14.29 -7.72 4.31
N GLN A 37 14.10 -6.41 4.13
CA GLN A 37 15.11 -5.38 4.41
C GLN A 37 14.76 -4.55 5.66
N GLU A 38 13.56 -4.75 6.23
CA GLU A 38 13.04 -3.98 7.37
C GLU A 38 13.05 -2.46 7.15
N VAL A 39 12.83 -2.02 5.90
CA VAL A 39 12.82 -0.61 5.51
C VAL A 39 11.46 -0.18 4.95
N ILE A 40 11.14 1.10 5.13
CA ILE A 40 10.01 1.74 4.46
C ILE A 40 10.44 2.15 3.05
N LEU A 41 9.68 1.72 2.05
CA LEU A 41 9.96 1.98 0.64
C LEU A 41 9.20 3.22 0.13
N ARG A 42 7.95 3.42 0.58
CA ARG A 42 7.10 4.51 0.07
C ARG A 42 6.02 4.93 1.07
N TRP A 43 5.65 6.20 0.98
CA TRP A 43 4.47 6.79 1.62
C TRP A 43 3.49 7.25 0.53
N ILE A 44 2.23 6.85 0.61
CA ILE A 44 1.15 7.24 -0.30
C ILE A 44 0.07 7.95 0.54
N ASN A 45 -0.35 9.13 0.09
CA ASN A 45 -1.30 10.00 0.79
C ASN A 45 -2.67 10.06 0.10
#